data_AF-A0A1F3NWS9-F1
#
_entry.id   AF-A0A1F3NWS9-F1
#
_cell.length_a   1.000
_cell.length_b   1.000
_cell.length_c   1.000
_cell.angle_alpha   90.00
_cell.angle_beta   90.00
_cell.angle_gamma   90.00
#
_symmetry.space_group_name_H-M   'P 1'
#
loop_
_entity.id
_entity.type
_entity.pdbx_description
1 polymer ?
#
loop_
_entity_poly.entity_id
_entity_poly.type
_entity_poly.pdbx_seq_one_letter_code
_entity_poly.pdbx_strand_id
1 'polypeptide(L)'
;MNLLLKQLFFITVIFVFVRQATAQDRNSFNKKLLDVVFAPFQFHPIPERKILYLKNRSTIAKFNPLLYVSAGMLFFYQRIVSEQIQAECTYEISCSDYTKFSIERHGFKGFLSGINQWNNCFPSVIFDYPEYKVSKNLKINNHNDWQ
;
A
#
# COMPACT_ATOMS: atom_id res chain seq x y z
N MET A 1 57.29 -22.97 -23.30
CA MET A 1 56.19 -22.05 -23.64
C MET A 1 56.79 -20.70 -23.99
N ASN A 2 56.84 -20.37 -25.28
CA ASN A 2 57.66 -19.30 -25.86
C ASN A 2 57.33 -17.93 -25.27
N LEU A 3 58.36 -17.11 -25.04
CA LEU A 3 58.26 -15.76 -24.46
C LEU A 3 57.21 -14.89 -25.19
N LEU A 4 57.13 -15.04 -26.52
CA LEU A 4 56.13 -14.39 -27.37
C LEU A 4 54.69 -14.82 -27.05
N LEU A 5 54.46 -16.09 -26.71
CA LEU A 5 53.13 -16.60 -26.38
C LEU A 5 52.63 -16.03 -25.04
N LYS A 6 53.53 -15.83 -24.07
CA LYS A 6 53.21 -15.18 -22.79
C LYS A 6 52.86 -13.71 -22.95
N GLN A 7 53.55 -12.98 -23.84
CA GLN A 7 53.26 -11.57 -24.13
C GLN A 7 51.90 -11.40 -24.82
N LEU A 8 51.57 -12.26 -25.79
CA LEU A 8 50.26 -12.25 -26.45
C LEU A 8 49.12 -12.59 -25.48
N PHE A 9 49.34 -13.52 -24.54
CA PHE A 9 48.37 -13.82 -23.49
C PHE A 9 48.15 -12.63 -22.55
N PHE A 10 49.22 -11.93 -22.14
CA PHE A 10 49.08 -10.73 -21.31
C PHE A 10 48.34 -9.60 -22.03
N ILE A 11 48.65 -9.37 -23.32
CA ILE A 11 47.98 -8.33 -24.12
C ILE A 11 46.48 -8.64 -24.27
N THR A 12 46.12 -9.89 -24.53
CA THR A 12 44.71 -10.29 -24.67
C THR A 12 43.95 -10.19 -23.35
N VAL A 13 44.56 -10.57 -22.22
CA VAL A 13 43.98 -10.38 -20.88
C VAL A 13 43.78 -8.89 -20.59
N ILE A 14 44.76 -8.04 -20.86
CA ILE A 14 44.65 -6.58 -20.68
C ILE A 14 43.52 -6.02 -21.55
N PHE A 15 43.42 -6.45 -22.81
CA PHE A 15 42.36 -5.99 -23.72
C PHE A 15 40.96 -6.36 -23.22
N VAL A 16 40.78 -7.57 -22.69
CA VAL A 16 39.51 -8.01 -22.10
C VAL A 16 39.16 -7.20 -20.85
N PHE A 17 40.13 -6.89 -19.99
CA PHE A 17 39.92 -6.03 -18.81
C PHE A 17 39.52 -4.60 -19.17
N VAL A 18 40.11 -4.01 -20.23
CA VAL A 18 39.75 -2.66 -20.68
C VAL A 18 38.32 -2.61 -21.22
N ARG A 19 37.83 -3.67 -21.87
CA ARG A 19 36.44 -3.76 -22.35
C ARG A 19 35.41 -3.83 -21.22
N GLN A 20 35.76 -4.42 -20.07
CA GLN A 20 34.90 -4.45 -18.88
C GLN A 20 34.72 -3.05 -18.25
N ALA A 21 35.73 -2.17 -18.38
CA ALA A 21 35.70 -0.83 -17.79
C ALA A 21 34.74 0.14 -18.51
N THR A 22 34.32 -0.12 -19.76
CA THR A 22 33.42 0.76 -20.52
C THR A 22 31.93 0.35 -20.46
N ALA A 23 31.54 -0.56 -19.55
CA ALA A 23 30.15 -1.04 -19.44
C ALA A 23 29.23 -0.21 -18.53
N GLN A 24 29.64 0.99 -18.10
CA GLN A 24 28.87 1.82 -17.18
C GLN A 24 28.34 3.10 -17.85
N ASP A 25 27.15 3.02 -18.45
CA ASP A 25 26.31 4.24 -18.60
C ASP A 25 24.78 3.96 -18.60
N ARG A 26 24.34 2.70 -18.47
CA ARG A 26 22.90 2.39 -18.38
C ARG A 26 22.30 2.73 -17.01
N ASN A 27 23.12 2.65 -15.96
CA ASN A 27 22.70 2.97 -14.58
C ASN A 27 22.53 4.48 -14.36
N SER A 28 23.23 5.31 -15.14
CA SER A 28 23.12 6.78 -15.10
C SER A 28 21.80 7.24 -15.70
N PHE A 29 21.43 6.69 -16.86
CA PHE A 29 20.17 7.00 -17.53
C PHE A 29 18.96 6.61 -16.68
N ASN A 30 18.94 5.40 -16.13
CA ASN A 30 17.82 4.94 -15.27
C ASN A 30 17.68 5.83 -14.03
N LYS A 31 18.77 6.25 -13.40
CA LYS A 31 18.72 7.18 -12.26
C LYS A 31 18.14 8.54 -12.65
N LYS A 32 18.58 9.11 -13.77
CA LYS A 32 18.04 10.38 -14.29
C LYS A 32 16.58 10.27 -14.69
N LEU A 33 16.18 9.15 -15.28
CA LEU A 33 14.79 8.89 -15.66
C LEU A 33 13.90 8.79 -14.42
N LEU A 34 14.34 8.07 -13.38
CA LEU A 34 13.63 7.98 -12.11
C LEU A 34 13.49 9.37 -11.46
N ASP A 35 14.55 10.17 -11.42
CA ASP A 35 14.48 11.54 -10.87
C ASP A 35 13.50 12.42 -11.64
N VAL A 36 13.46 12.36 -12.98
CA VAL A 36 12.53 13.18 -13.78
C VAL A 36 11.08 12.71 -13.61
N VAL A 37 10.85 11.40 -13.57
CA VAL A 37 9.51 10.81 -13.42
C VAL A 37 8.96 11.03 -12.00
N PHE A 38 9.82 10.98 -10.98
CA PHE A 38 9.43 11.12 -9.57
C PHE A 38 9.68 12.50 -8.96
N ALA A 39 10.34 13.44 -9.65
CA ALA A 39 10.47 14.84 -9.23
C ALA A 39 9.12 15.53 -8.89
N PRO A 40 8.00 15.29 -9.61
CA PRO A 40 6.71 15.88 -9.23
C PRO A 40 6.02 15.14 -8.08
N PHE A 41 6.49 13.95 -7.68
CA PHE A 41 5.94 13.25 -6.53
C PHE A 41 6.53 13.84 -5.25
N GLN A 42 5.80 14.77 -4.64
CA GLN A 42 6.07 15.20 -3.28
C GLN A 42 5.73 14.06 -2.32
N PHE A 43 6.72 13.23 -2.00
CA PHE A 43 6.65 12.30 -0.88
C PHE A 43 6.42 13.12 0.40
N HIS A 44 5.16 13.26 0.80
CA HIS A 44 4.85 13.60 2.18
C HIS A 44 5.31 12.40 3.00
N PRO A 45 6.32 12.54 3.88
CA PRO A 45 6.70 11.44 4.75
C PRO A 45 5.44 11.04 5.50
N ILE A 46 5.01 9.79 5.33
CA ILE A 46 3.88 9.27 6.09
C ILE A 46 4.28 9.46 7.54
N PRO A 47 3.56 10.29 8.33
CA PRO A 47 3.94 10.51 9.71
C PRO A 47 4.00 9.14 10.37
N GLU A 48 5.14 8.82 10.97
CA GLU A 48 5.29 7.55 11.67
C GLU A 48 4.13 7.43 12.66
N ARG A 49 3.29 6.41 12.45
CA ARG A 49 2.15 6.16 13.31
C ARG A 49 2.71 5.72 14.65
N LYS A 50 2.83 6.67 15.58
CA LYS A 50 3.26 6.39 16.94
C LYS A 50 2.29 5.38 17.52
N ILE A 51 2.80 4.22 17.92
CA ILE A 51 2.04 3.24 18.68
C ILE A 51 1.42 3.99 19.86
N LEU A 52 0.14 3.74 20.12
CA LEU A 52 -0.59 4.42 21.18
C LEU A 52 0.21 4.34 22.50
N TYR A 53 0.68 5.49 22.98
CA TYR A 53 1.41 5.56 24.24
C TYR A 53 0.40 5.47 25.38
N LEU A 54 0.38 4.34 26.09
CA LEU A 54 -0.41 4.20 27.30
C LEU A 54 0.17 5.16 28.36
N LYS A 55 -0.51 6.30 28.56
CA LYS A 55 -0.19 7.28 29.60
C LYS A 55 0.02 6.58 30.94
N ASN A 56 1.06 6.97 31.68
CA ASN A 56 1.47 6.34 32.94
C ASN A 56 0.31 6.38 33.96
N ARG A 57 -0.41 5.25 34.11
CA ARG A 57 -1.48 5.06 35.10
C ARG A 57 -0.96 4.26 36.30
N SER A 58 -1.68 4.30 37.43
CA SER A 58 -1.36 3.52 38.63
C SER A 58 -1.14 2.03 38.31
N THR A 59 -0.32 1.34 39.09
CA THR A 59 0.00 -0.10 38.93
C THR A 59 -1.24 -0.99 38.86
N ILE A 60 -2.32 -0.60 39.54
CA ILE A 60 -3.63 -1.29 39.52
C ILE A 60 -4.32 -1.13 38.15
N ALA A 61 -4.25 0.05 37.54
CA ALA A 61 -4.82 0.28 36.21
C ALA A 61 -4.03 -0.42 35.09
N LYS A 62 -2.74 -0.75 35.32
CA LYS A 62 -1.95 -1.58 34.40
C LYS A 62 -2.48 -3.00 34.29
N PHE A 63 -3.08 -3.57 35.34
CA PHE A 63 -3.58 -4.96 35.30
C PHE A 63 -4.97 -5.13 34.68
N ASN A 64 -5.58 -4.08 34.12
CA ASN A 64 -6.89 -4.21 33.49
C ASN A 64 -6.77 -4.94 32.14
N PRO A 65 -7.28 -6.18 31.99
CA PRO A 65 -7.17 -6.92 30.73
C PRO A 65 -7.85 -6.21 29.56
N LEU A 66 -8.92 -5.43 29.82
CA LEU A 66 -9.62 -4.65 28.80
C LEU A 66 -8.71 -3.59 28.16
N LEU A 67 -7.78 -3.03 28.94
CA LEU A 67 -6.82 -2.04 28.45
C LEU A 67 -5.86 -2.64 27.42
N TYR A 68 -5.35 -3.85 27.68
CA TYR A 68 -4.48 -4.52 26.72
C TYR A 68 -5.22 -5.03 25.49
N VAL A 69 -6.45 -5.52 25.67
CA VAL A 69 -7.30 -5.94 24.55
C VAL A 69 -7.59 -4.76 23.63
N SER A 70 -8.03 -3.63 24.18
CA SER A 70 -8.30 -2.42 23.39
C SER A 70 -7.05 -1.84 22.72
N ALA A 71 -5.91 -1.81 23.42
CA ALA A 71 -4.63 -1.40 22.83
C ALA A 71 -4.19 -2.34 21.70
N GLY A 72 -4.36 -3.65 21.89
CA GLY A 72 -4.07 -4.66 20.87
C GLY A 72 -4.98 -4.55 19.64
N MET A 73 -6.29 -4.34 19.84
CA MET A 73 -7.24 -4.10 18.74
C MET A 73 -6.91 -2.83 17.96
N LEU A 74 -6.52 -1.75 18.66
CA LEU A 74 -6.11 -0.53 18.00
C LEU A 74 -4.82 -0.71 17.19
N PHE A 75 -3.83 -1.40 17.77
CA PHE A 75 -2.59 -1.73 17.07
C PHE A 75 -2.86 -2.58 15.82
N PHE A 76 -3.75 -3.57 15.93
CA PHE A 76 -4.21 -4.38 14.80
C PHE A 76 -4.88 -3.51 13.72
N TYR A 77 -5.77 -2.60 14.12
CA TYR A 77 -6.43 -1.68 13.18
C TYR A 77 -5.41 -0.80 12.43
N GLN A 78 -4.48 -0.18 13.15
CA GLN A 78 -3.49 0.74 12.58
C GLN A 78 -2.46 0.07 11.67
N ARG A 79 -2.22 -1.24 11.83
CA ARG A 79 -1.17 -1.95 11.09
C ARG A 79 -1.70 -2.87 10.01
N ILE A 80 -2.86 -3.50 10.24
CA ILE A 80 -3.41 -4.48 9.30
C ILE A 80 -4.58 -3.87 8.55
N VAL A 81 -5.61 -3.41 9.27
CA VAL A 81 -6.86 -2.95 8.64
C VAL A 81 -6.64 -1.71 7.77
N SER A 82 -5.91 -0.71 8.29
CA SER A 82 -5.74 0.56 7.59
C SER A 82 -4.90 0.48 6.31
N GLU A 83 -4.04 -0.53 6.15
CA GLU A 83 -3.26 -0.71 4.93
C GLU A 83 -4.10 -1.35 3.82
N GLN A 84 -5.11 -2.15 4.18
CA GLN A 84 -6.05 -2.75 3.22
C GLN A 84 -7.04 -1.73 2.66
N ILE A 85 -7.22 -0.58 3.33
CA ILE A 85 -8.12 0.47 2.85
C ILE A 85 -7.36 1.33 1.85
N GLN A 86 -7.83 1.30 0.61
CA GLN A 86 -7.29 2.13 -0.47
C GLN A 86 -7.50 3.61 -0.17
N ALA A 87 -6.56 4.46 -0.60
CA ALA A 87 -6.67 5.91 -0.41
C ALA A 87 -7.89 6.50 -1.13
N GLU A 88 -8.30 5.88 -2.25
CA GLU A 88 -9.50 6.23 -2.98
C GLU A 88 -10.46 5.04 -3.04
N CYS A 89 -11.70 5.24 -2.60
CA CYS A 89 -12.74 4.21 -2.62
C CYS A 89 -13.35 4.09 -4.02
N THR A 90 -13.53 2.84 -4.47
CA THR A 90 -14.16 2.45 -5.74
C THR A 90 -15.68 2.69 -5.75
N TYR A 91 -16.30 2.80 -4.58
CA TYR A 91 -17.73 3.07 -4.42
C TYR A 91 -18.02 4.57 -4.32
N GLU A 92 -19.23 5.00 -4.70
CA GLU A 92 -19.68 6.39 -4.54
C GLU A 92 -19.81 6.77 -3.06
N ILE A 93 -20.50 5.94 -2.26
CA ILE A 93 -20.46 6.04 -0.79
C ILE A 93 -19.28 5.22 -0.28
N SER A 94 -18.40 5.87 0.49
CA SER A 94 -17.22 5.23 1.08
C SER A 94 -17.61 4.00 1.91
N CYS A 95 -16.75 2.97 1.95
CA CYS A 95 -17.02 1.76 2.76
C CYS A 95 -17.29 2.09 4.23
N SER A 96 -16.65 3.13 4.78
CA SER A 96 -16.91 3.64 6.12
C SER A 96 -18.31 4.24 6.29
N ASP A 97 -18.72 5.13 5.37
CA ASP A 97 -20.04 5.78 5.44
C ASP A 97 -21.15 4.76 5.17
N TYR A 98 -20.95 3.89 4.18
CA TYR A 98 -21.87 2.80 3.88
C TYR A 98 -22.07 1.87 5.08
N THR A 99 -20.99 1.48 5.76
CA THR A 99 -21.07 0.65 6.97
C THR A 99 -21.83 1.37 8.07
N LYS A 100 -21.58 2.68 8.26
CA LYS A 100 -22.30 3.50 9.24
C LYS A 100 -23.81 3.53 8.96
N PHE A 101 -24.21 3.89 7.74
CA PHE A 101 -25.63 3.94 7.35
C PHE A 101 -26.29 2.58 7.43
N SER A 102 -25.60 1.53 6.98
CA SER A 102 -26.11 0.16 7.02
C SER A 102 -26.32 -0.31 8.46
N ILE A 103 -25.39 -0.04 9.38
CA ILE A 103 -25.54 -0.39 10.80
C ILE A 103 -26.68 0.40 11.44
N GLU A 104 -26.79 1.69 11.15
CA GLU A 104 -27.88 2.53 11.66
C GLU A 104 -29.24 2.00 11.22
N ARG A 105 -29.35 1.48 9.99
CA ARG A 105 -30.60 0.98 9.42
C ARG A 105 -30.92 -0.47 9.77
N HIS A 106 -29.91 -1.35 9.77
CA HIS A 106 -30.07 -2.80 9.84
C HIS A 106 -29.30 -3.48 10.98
N GLY A 107 -28.65 -2.71 11.86
CA GLY A 107 -27.89 -3.23 12.99
C GLY A 107 -26.78 -4.19 12.57
N PHE A 108 -26.78 -5.40 13.14
CA PHE A 108 -25.77 -6.41 12.85
C PHE A 108 -25.73 -6.84 11.37
N LYS A 109 -26.89 -6.88 10.68
CA LYS A 109 -26.92 -7.17 9.24
C LYS A 109 -26.20 -6.08 8.45
N GLY A 110 -26.35 -4.83 8.89
CA GLY A 110 -25.67 -3.70 8.29
C GLY A 110 -24.15 -3.75 8.44
N PHE A 111 -23.67 -4.25 9.59
CA PHE A 111 -22.25 -4.52 9.80
C PHE A 111 -21.72 -5.57 8.81
N LEU A 112 -22.47 -6.65 8.59
CA LEU A 112 -22.10 -7.69 7.62
C LEU A 112 -22.10 -7.15 6.18
N SER A 113 -23.08 -6.32 5.81
CA SER A 113 -23.09 -5.63 4.51
C SER A 113 -21.87 -4.73 4.35
N GLY A 114 -21.51 -3.98 5.41
CA GLY A 114 -20.32 -3.14 5.44
C GLY A 114 -19.03 -3.93 5.20
N ILE A 115 -18.88 -5.09 5.86
CA ILE A 115 -17.75 -6.01 5.63
C ILE A 115 -17.73 -6.50 4.18
N ASN A 116 -18.90 -6.86 3.62
CA ASN A 116 -18.97 -7.31 2.24
C ASN A 116 -18.52 -6.23 1.25
N GLN A 117 -18.97 -4.98 1.42
CA GLN A 117 -18.49 -3.88 0.57
C GLN A 117 -17.00 -3.61 0.77
N TRP A 118 -16.51 -3.68 2.01
CA TRP A 118 -15.11 -3.49 2.32
C TRP A 118 -14.21 -4.53 1.64
N ASN A 119 -14.58 -5.82 1.69
CA ASN A 119 -13.83 -6.89 1.02
C ASN A 119 -13.79 -6.75 -0.50
N ASN A 120 -14.81 -6.11 -1.09
CA ASN A 120 -14.90 -5.88 -2.52
C ASN A 120 -14.32 -4.51 -2.95
N CYS A 121 -13.73 -3.74 -2.04
CA CYS A 121 -13.21 -2.41 -2.33
C CYS A 121 -11.80 -2.47 -2.95
N PHE A 122 -11.73 -2.82 -4.22
CA PHE A 122 -10.50 -2.77 -5.03
C PHE A 122 -10.79 -2.28 -6.46
N PRO A 123 -9.82 -1.69 -7.19
CA PRO A 123 -10.09 -0.91 -8.39
C PRO A 123 -10.60 -1.76 -9.55
N SER A 124 -10.17 -3.02 -9.63
CA SER A 124 -10.62 -3.94 -10.68
C SER A 124 -12.04 -4.47 -10.49
N VAL A 125 -12.66 -4.25 -9.32
CA VAL A 125 -14.02 -4.77 -9.06
C VAL A 125 -15.07 -4.11 -9.97
N ILE A 126 -14.78 -2.91 -10.51
CA ILE A 126 -15.69 -2.18 -11.41
C ILE A 126 -16.06 -3.04 -12.62
N PHE A 127 -15.14 -3.88 -13.10
CA PHE A 127 -15.35 -4.75 -14.27
C PHE A 127 -16.31 -5.91 -13.99
N ASP A 128 -16.52 -6.26 -12.72
CA ASP A 128 -17.44 -7.32 -12.30
C ASP A 128 -18.87 -6.80 -12.10
N TYR A 129 -19.07 -5.47 -12.10
CA TYR A 129 -20.38 -4.85 -11.94
C TYR A 129 -21.03 -4.57 -13.29
N PRO A 130 -22.36 -4.66 -13.38
CA PRO A 130 -23.07 -4.30 -14.61
C PRO A 130 -22.97 -2.79 -14.87
N GLU A 131 -22.91 -2.39 -16.15
CA GLU A 131 -22.67 -1.00 -16.55
C GLU A 131 -23.65 0.00 -15.93
N TYR A 132 -24.91 -0.38 -15.71
CA TYR A 132 -25.92 0.50 -15.09
C TYR A 132 -25.64 0.81 -13.60
N LYS A 133 -24.80 0.02 -12.93
CA LYS A 133 -24.34 0.28 -11.56
C LYS A 133 -23.05 1.11 -11.51
N VAL A 134 -22.41 1.37 -12.65
CA VAL A 134 -21.18 2.14 -12.73
C VAL A 134 -21.50 3.57 -13.16
N SER A 135 -21.14 4.52 -12.31
CA SER A 135 -21.32 5.95 -12.54
C SER A 135 -20.34 6.48 -13.58
N LYS A 136 -20.61 7.67 -14.13
CA LYS A 136 -19.72 8.34 -15.11
C LYS A 136 -18.31 8.59 -14.58
N ASN A 137 -18.16 8.67 -13.26
CA ASN A 137 -16.89 8.86 -12.56
C ASN A 137 -16.11 7.54 -12.34
N LEU A 138 -16.51 6.45 -13.00
CA LEU A 138 -15.93 5.11 -12.81
C LEU A 138 -16.01 4.63 -11.36
N LYS A 139 -17.12 4.96 -10.67
CA LYS A 139 -17.41 4.50 -9.32
C LYS A 139 -18.66 3.67 -9.29
N ILE A 140 -18.71 2.70 -8.40
CA ILE A 140 -19.87 1.83 -8.22
C ILE A 140 -20.91 2.57 -7.38
N ASN A 141 -22.11 2.73 -7.93
CA ASN A 141 -23.23 3.32 -7.25
C ASN A 141 -23.83 2.32 -6.25
N ASN A 142 -23.67 2.64 -4.96
CA ASN A 142 -24.17 1.87 -3.82
C ASN A 142 -25.19 2.65 -2.97
N HIS A 143 -25.78 3.73 -3.50
CA HIS A 143 -26.72 4.58 -2.76
C HIS A 143 -27.99 3.86 -2.30
N ASN A 144 -28.41 2.83 -3.03
CA ASN A 144 -29.63 2.08 -2.75
C ASN A 144 -29.35 0.75 -2.03
N ASP A 145 -28.08 0.37 -1.83
CA ASP A 145 -27.71 -0.93 -1.30
C ASP A 145 -27.83 -1.02 0.24
N TRP A 146 -28.13 0.09 0.93
CA TRP A 146 -28.30 0.16 2.40
C TRP A 146 -29.70 0.62 2.84
N GLN A 147 -30.63 0.85 1.89
CA GLN A 147 -32.01 1.25 2.16
C GLN A 147 -32.88 0.05 2.53
#